data_AF-A0A507C6V5-F1
#
_entry.id   AF-A0A507C6V5-F1
#
_cell.length_a   1.000
_cell.length_b   1.000
_cell.length_c   1.000
_cell.angle_alpha   90.00
_cell.angle_beta   90.00
_cell.angle_gamma   90.00
#
_symmetry.space_group_name_H-M   'P 1'
#
loop_
_entity.id
_entity.type
_entity.pdbx_description
1 polymer ?
#
loop_
_entity_poly.entity_id
_entity_poly.type
_entity_poly.pdbx_seq_one_letter_code
_entity_poly.pdbx_strand_id
1 'polypeptide(L)'
;MAEQVQYHLERMLPELRDLEERGIFTKVEIKSIVKSRTSFEYSIHRRIVSKSDFLRYICYEINLDKLRRKRKFRLHLDLPPSKRSKDSKKGITISDYSIIQRIHSLYQKALKKFGGDAELWVEYLNWAIEVKSTKALGRCFARALQLHPLKELFWIMASRWEFEENSNMLNARALFQRALRLMSESKKLWLEYFKLELLYLHKLLLRRKVLLGMDAGHEEAKEGGDKSDDEEKEVADQDDEDNMIRLPSLKQEVGLKPLPLQSESAFTVSETSSREKLTPSQSAFFDGAIPRAIYRNAIKAIPNDLDFRLQFLELYQKFDFTSVGQDEVYASIERNFEAAASKGVLAQRVDCSNDVTRPASVKK
;
A
#
# COMPACT_ATOMS: atom_id res chain seq x y z
N MET A 1 36.26 -11.88 -13.03
CA MET A 1 35.56 -10.68 -13.57
C MET A 1 35.04 -10.94 -14.97
N ALA A 2 35.91 -11.18 -15.97
CA ALA A 2 35.48 -11.44 -17.35
C ALA A 2 34.56 -12.68 -17.49
N GLU A 3 34.90 -13.79 -16.82
CA GLU A 3 34.09 -15.01 -16.84
C GLU A 3 32.67 -14.81 -16.27
N GLN A 4 32.53 -14.06 -15.16
CA GLN A 4 31.22 -13.73 -14.58
C GLN A 4 30.39 -12.82 -15.49
N VAL A 5 31.03 -11.85 -16.13
CA VAL A 5 30.37 -10.96 -17.10
C VAL A 5 29.90 -11.78 -18.30
N GLN A 6 30.71 -12.70 -18.79
CA GLN A 6 30.36 -13.56 -19.92
C GLN A 6 29.21 -14.51 -19.58
N TYR A 7 29.23 -15.14 -18.40
CA TYR A 7 28.11 -15.94 -17.89
C TYR A 7 26.80 -15.14 -17.83
N HIS A 8 26.86 -13.88 -17.35
CA HIS A 8 25.68 -13.01 -17.33
C HIS A 8 25.20 -12.65 -18.74
N LEU A 9 26.11 -12.35 -19.68
CA LEU A 9 25.76 -12.06 -21.08
C LEU A 9 25.10 -13.25 -21.78
N GLU A 10 25.60 -14.47 -21.57
CA GLU A 10 25.05 -15.68 -22.16
C GLU A 10 23.60 -15.94 -21.73
N ARG A 11 23.29 -15.68 -20.45
CA ARG A 11 21.92 -15.78 -19.92
C ARG A 11 20.95 -14.77 -20.54
N MET A 12 21.44 -13.69 -21.15
CA MET A 12 20.62 -12.68 -21.83
C MET A 12 20.40 -12.99 -23.31
N LEU A 13 21.03 -14.02 -23.87
CA LEU A 13 20.86 -14.36 -25.28
C LEU A 13 19.42 -14.79 -25.64
N PRO A 14 18.72 -15.62 -24.84
CA PRO A 14 17.36 -16.05 -25.19
C PRO A 14 16.36 -14.90 -25.31
N GLU A 15 16.41 -13.92 -24.39
CA GLU A 15 15.52 -12.75 -24.44
C GLU A 15 15.81 -11.84 -25.63
N LEU A 16 17.07 -11.71 -26.04
CA LEU A 16 17.45 -10.85 -27.16
C LEU A 16 17.06 -11.48 -28.50
N ARG A 17 17.17 -12.81 -28.63
CA ARG A 17 16.67 -13.56 -29.79
C ARG A 17 15.16 -13.41 -29.94
N ASP A 18 14.42 -13.53 -28.83
CA ASP A 18 12.97 -13.33 -28.82
C ASP A 18 12.57 -11.90 -29.24
N LEU A 19 13.27 -10.89 -28.73
CA LEU A 19 13.06 -9.49 -29.14
C LEU A 19 13.32 -9.24 -30.63
N GLU A 20 14.28 -9.96 -31.21
CA GLU A 20 14.61 -9.93 -32.63
C GLU A 20 13.53 -10.62 -33.48
N GLU A 21 13.13 -11.84 -33.10
CA GLU A 21 12.12 -12.62 -33.82
C GLU A 21 10.77 -11.92 -33.89
N ARG A 22 10.42 -11.17 -32.84
CA ARG A 22 9.17 -10.39 -32.78
C ARG A 22 9.27 -9.04 -33.49
N GLY A 23 10.45 -8.67 -33.99
CA GLY A 23 10.67 -7.40 -34.69
C GLY A 23 10.53 -6.16 -33.79
N ILE A 24 10.62 -6.32 -32.46
CA ILE A 24 10.52 -5.20 -31.51
C ILE A 24 11.81 -4.36 -31.58
N PHE A 25 12.94 -5.03 -31.78
CA PHE A 25 14.24 -4.40 -31.98
C PHE A 25 14.90 -4.93 -33.24
N THR A 26 15.63 -4.06 -33.92
CA THR A 26 16.46 -4.45 -35.07
C THR A 26 17.78 -5.05 -34.61
N LYS A 27 18.46 -5.83 -35.47
CA LYS A 27 19.79 -6.40 -35.19
C LYS A 27 20.82 -5.33 -34.77
N VAL A 28 20.76 -4.14 -35.37
CA VAL A 28 21.67 -3.02 -35.06
C VAL A 28 21.43 -2.49 -33.65
N GLU A 29 20.16 -2.36 -33.26
CA GLU A 29 19.78 -1.94 -31.90
C GLU A 29 20.13 -3.02 -30.87
N ILE A 30 19.94 -4.30 -31.19
CA ILE A 30 20.33 -5.40 -30.30
C ILE A 30 21.85 -5.36 -30.06
N LYS A 31 22.66 -5.10 -31.09
CA LYS A 31 24.11 -4.94 -30.94
C LYS A 31 24.47 -3.78 -30.02
N SER A 32 23.74 -2.65 -30.09
CA SER A 32 23.96 -1.51 -29.20
C SER A 32 23.50 -1.79 -27.75
N ILE A 33 22.42 -2.56 -27.57
CA ILE A 33 21.96 -3.03 -26.26
C ILE A 33 23.00 -3.97 -25.64
N VAL A 34 23.51 -4.95 -26.39
CA VAL A 34 24.55 -5.88 -25.92
C VAL A 34 25.81 -5.11 -25.52
N LYS A 35 26.25 -4.15 -26.34
CA LYS A 35 27.41 -3.31 -26.01
C LYS A 35 27.21 -2.52 -24.70
N SER A 36 26.03 -1.92 -24.53
CA SER A 36 25.69 -1.15 -23.33
C SER A 36 25.59 -2.03 -22.09
N ARG A 37 24.92 -3.18 -22.18
CA ARG A 37 24.86 -4.16 -21.09
C ARG A 37 26.23 -4.68 -20.70
N THR A 38 27.08 -4.95 -21.69
CA THR A 38 28.47 -5.38 -21.45
C THR A 38 29.24 -4.33 -20.65
N SER A 39 29.15 -3.05 -21.00
CA SER A 39 29.84 -1.98 -20.27
C SER A 39 29.31 -1.80 -18.84
N PHE A 40 28.00 -1.94 -18.62
CA PHE A 40 27.41 -1.93 -17.29
C PHE A 40 27.80 -3.16 -16.46
N GLU A 41 27.80 -4.36 -17.03
CA GLU A 41 28.22 -5.60 -16.38
C GLU A 41 29.68 -5.52 -15.92
N TYR A 42 30.57 -5.01 -16.78
CA TYR A 42 31.95 -4.71 -16.38
C TYR A 42 32.03 -3.64 -15.29
N SER A 43 31.13 -2.66 -15.28
CA SER A 43 31.14 -1.60 -14.26
C SER A 43 30.70 -2.11 -12.88
N ILE A 44 29.67 -2.95 -12.80
CA ILE A 44 29.17 -3.49 -11.53
C ILE A 44 30.06 -4.62 -10.95
N HIS A 45 30.86 -5.28 -11.80
CA HIS A 45 31.82 -6.33 -11.38
C HIS A 45 33.23 -5.80 -11.11
N ARG A 46 33.44 -4.48 -11.07
CA ARG A 46 34.72 -3.88 -10.65
C ARG A 46 35.03 -4.24 -9.21
N ARG A 47 36.33 -4.21 -8.85
CA ARG A 47 36.79 -4.48 -7.49
C ARG A 47 36.19 -3.52 -6.45
N ILE A 48 36.14 -2.23 -6.80
CA ILE A 48 35.46 -1.19 -6.03
C ILE A 48 34.22 -0.82 -6.83
N VAL A 49 33.04 -1.06 -6.26
CA VAL A 49 31.77 -0.82 -6.92
C VAL A 49 31.13 0.43 -6.33
N SER A 50 30.64 1.32 -7.18
CA SER A 50 29.92 2.52 -6.75
C SER A 50 28.41 2.31 -6.80
N LYS A 51 27.68 2.96 -5.88
CA LYS A 51 26.20 3.05 -5.92
C LYS A 51 25.73 3.62 -7.27
N SER A 52 26.41 4.64 -7.78
CA SER A 52 26.07 5.30 -9.05
C SER A 52 26.09 4.35 -10.25
N ASP A 53 26.90 3.29 -10.21
CA ASP A 53 26.99 2.33 -11.32
C ASP A 53 25.74 1.44 -11.38
N PHE A 54 25.23 1.02 -10.22
CA PHE A 54 23.95 0.32 -10.13
C PHE A 54 22.80 1.20 -10.59
N LEU A 55 22.72 2.44 -10.09
CA LEU A 55 21.62 3.36 -10.45
C LEU A 55 21.60 3.67 -11.95
N ARG A 56 22.77 3.91 -12.56
CA ARG A 56 22.88 4.10 -14.02
C ARG A 56 22.41 2.87 -14.79
N TYR A 57 22.79 1.68 -14.35
CA TYR A 57 22.39 0.45 -15.02
C TYR A 57 20.88 0.19 -14.89
N ILE A 58 20.33 0.37 -13.68
CA ILE A 58 18.89 0.24 -13.41
C ILE A 58 18.09 1.24 -14.25
N CYS A 59 18.50 2.52 -14.28
CA CYS A 59 17.86 3.54 -15.09
C CYS A 59 17.85 3.16 -16.58
N TYR A 60 18.96 2.62 -17.08
CA TYR A 60 19.04 2.12 -18.45
C TYR A 60 18.04 0.98 -18.72
N GLU A 61 17.97 -0.03 -17.86
CA GLU A 61 17.02 -1.14 -18.04
C GLU A 61 15.56 -0.70 -17.90
N ILE A 62 15.24 0.24 -17.00
CA ILE A 62 13.90 0.83 -16.89
C ILE A 62 13.52 1.57 -18.18
N ASN A 63 14.45 2.35 -18.74
CA ASN A 63 14.21 3.07 -19.99
C ASN A 63 14.05 2.11 -21.18
N LEU A 64 14.82 1.00 -21.20
CA LEU A 64 14.68 -0.05 -22.18
C LEU A 64 13.33 -0.77 -22.07
N ASP A 65 12.86 -1.05 -20.85
CA ASP A 65 11.54 -1.64 -20.59
C ASP A 65 10.42 -0.70 -21.10
N LYS A 66 10.49 0.59 -20.78
CA LYS A 66 9.56 1.61 -21.28
C LYS A 66 9.54 1.67 -22.80
N LEU A 67 10.71 1.60 -23.44
CA LEU A 67 10.81 1.57 -24.91
C LEU A 67 10.20 0.29 -25.49
N ARG A 68 10.47 -0.88 -24.89
CA ARG A 68 9.87 -2.16 -25.29
C ARG A 68 8.35 -2.06 -25.24
N ARG A 69 7.77 -1.61 -24.12
CA ARG A 69 6.31 -1.47 -23.95
C ARG A 69 5.70 -0.57 -25.02
N LYS A 70 6.28 0.60 -25.29
CA LYS A 70 5.80 1.52 -26.35
C LYS A 70 5.84 0.89 -27.74
N ARG A 71 6.91 0.15 -28.07
CA ARG A 71 7.04 -0.52 -29.38
C ARG A 71 6.10 -1.69 -29.51
N LYS A 72 5.93 -2.47 -28.45
CA LYS A 72 4.99 -3.59 -28.39
C LYS A 72 3.55 -3.11 -28.63
N PHE A 73 3.18 -1.99 -28.02
CA PHE A 73 1.90 -1.32 -28.23
C PHE A 73 1.71 -0.88 -29.68
N ARG A 74 2.72 -0.19 -30.25
CA ARG A 74 2.70 0.27 -31.66
C ARG A 74 2.60 -0.87 -32.67
N LEU A 75 3.19 -2.03 -32.37
CA LEU A 75 3.16 -3.21 -33.23
C LEU A 75 1.89 -4.06 -33.02
N HIS A 76 0.94 -3.61 -32.18
CA HIS A 76 -0.29 -4.33 -31.82
C HIS A 76 -0.02 -5.78 -31.36
N LEU A 77 1.09 -5.97 -30.63
CA LEU A 77 1.49 -7.25 -30.05
C LEU A 77 0.91 -7.46 -28.64
N ASP A 78 0.16 -6.48 -28.12
CA ASP A 78 -0.46 -6.44 -26.79
C ASP A 78 -1.93 -6.92 -26.75
N LEU A 79 -2.48 -7.36 -27.89
CA LEU A 79 -3.89 -7.78 -27.96
C LEU A 79 -4.14 -9.06 -27.12
N PRO A 80 -5.26 -9.12 -26.36
CA PRO A 80 -5.62 -10.28 -25.55
C PRO A 80 -5.87 -11.52 -26.42
N PRO A 81 -5.77 -12.74 -25.85
CA PRO A 81 -5.95 -14.01 -26.57
C PRO A 81 -7.44 -14.28 -26.87
N SER A 82 -8.12 -13.36 -27.55
CA SER A 82 -9.45 -13.56 -28.10
C SER A 82 -9.34 -13.58 -29.63
N LYS A 83 -9.77 -14.69 -30.22
CA LYS A 83 -9.59 -15.13 -31.62
C LYS A 83 -8.20 -15.71 -31.91
N ARG A 84 -8.00 -16.95 -31.43
CA ARG A 84 -6.85 -17.81 -31.74
C ARG A 84 -6.81 -18.12 -33.24
N SER A 85 -6.00 -17.39 -33.99
CA SER A 85 -5.33 -17.97 -35.15
C SER A 85 -4.21 -18.88 -34.63
N LYS A 86 -4.18 -20.14 -35.09
CA LYS A 86 -3.26 -21.20 -34.64
C LYS A 86 -1.77 -20.85 -34.84
N ASP A 87 -1.47 -19.78 -35.58
CA ASP A 87 -0.10 -19.39 -35.98
C ASP A 87 0.44 -18.11 -35.32
N SER A 88 -0.31 -17.45 -34.43
CA SER A 88 0.18 -16.17 -33.89
C SER A 88 1.09 -16.37 -32.67
N LYS A 89 2.39 -16.09 -32.85
CA LYS A 89 3.40 -15.75 -31.81
C LYS A 89 3.01 -14.48 -31.01
N LYS A 90 1.73 -14.33 -30.63
CA LYS A 90 1.14 -13.21 -29.90
C LYS A 90 0.72 -13.71 -28.52
N GLY A 91 1.63 -13.56 -27.57
CA GLY A 91 1.44 -13.93 -26.17
C GLY A 91 2.51 -13.29 -25.28
N ILE A 92 2.39 -13.55 -23.97
CA ILE A 92 3.43 -13.23 -22.98
C ILE A 92 4.64 -14.10 -23.30
N THR A 93 5.78 -13.48 -23.57
CA THR A 93 7.02 -14.20 -23.91
C THR A 93 8.11 -13.94 -22.90
N ILE A 94 9.23 -14.65 -23.01
CA ILE A 94 10.41 -14.52 -22.14
C ILE A 94 10.90 -13.06 -22.10
N SER A 95 10.85 -12.35 -23.22
CA SER A 95 11.22 -10.93 -23.27
C SER A 95 10.32 -10.01 -22.45
N ASP A 96 9.11 -10.44 -22.07
CA ASP A 96 8.17 -9.60 -21.32
C ASP A 96 8.49 -9.48 -19.83
N TYR A 97 8.97 -10.57 -19.21
CA TYR A 97 9.28 -10.59 -17.78
C TYR A 97 10.78 -10.51 -17.49
N SER A 98 11.65 -10.86 -18.45
CA SER A 98 13.10 -10.96 -18.24
C SER A 98 13.76 -9.63 -17.84
N ILE A 99 13.36 -8.51 -18.46
CA ILE A 99 13.88 -7.18 -18.11
C ILE A 99 13.47 -6.80 -16.68
N ILE A 100 12.22 -7.06 -16.30
CA ILE A 100 11.70 -6.78 -14.95
C ILE A 100 12.46 -7.62 -13.91
N GLN A 101 12.64 -8.93 -14.17
CA GLN A 101 13.44 -9.80 -13.31
C GLN A 101 14.89 -9.33 -13.19
N ARG A 102 15.49 -8.83 -14.28
CA ARG A 102 16.82 -8.23 -14.23
C ARG A 102 16.85 -7.03 -13.30
N ILE A 103 15.90 -6.10 -13.44
CA ILE A 103 15.84 -4.91 -12.58
C ILE A 103 15.72 -5.32 -11.11
N HIS A 104 14.85 -6.28 -10.77
CA HIS A 104 14.81 -6.87 -9.41
C HIS A 104 16.17 -7.41 -8.97
N SER A 105 16.86 -8.19 -9.82
CA SER A 105 18.16 -8.76 -9.49
C SER A 105 19.24 -7.67 -9.28
N LEU A 106 19.19 -6.58 -10.05
CA LEU A 106 20.11 -5.45 -9.92
C LEU A 106 19.89 -4.71 -8.61
N TYR A 107 18.63 -4.41 -8.27
CA TYR A 107 18.29 -3.85 -6.97
C TYR A 107 18.67 -4.78 -5.82
N GLN A 108 18.42 -6.08 -5.91
CA GLN A 108 18.84 -7.04 -4.89
C GLN A 108 20.36 -7.07 -4.70
N LYS A 109 21.13 -7.04 -5.80
CA LYS A 109 22.60 -6.93 -5.76
C LYS A 109 23.03 -5.60 -5.12
N ALA A 110 22.38 -4.50 -5.49
CA ALA A 110 22.66 -3.16 -4.95
C ALA A 110 22.37 -3.10 -3.43
N LEU A 111 21.19 -3.56 -3.00
CA LEU A 111 20.76 -3.60 -1.60
C LEU A 111 21.59 -4.57 -0.74
N LYS A 112 22.16 -5.63 -1.33
CA LYS A 112 23.11 -6.50 -0.61
C LYS A 112 24.41 -5.78 -0.29
N LYS A 113 24.88 -4.88 -1.16
CA LYS A 113 26.12 -4.10 -0.97
C LYS A 113 25.89 -2.80 -0.19
N PHE A 114 24.81 -2.09 -0.49
CA PHE A 114 24.46 -0.76 0.00
C PHE A 114 23.17 -0.78 0.84
N GLY A 115 23.02 -1.79 1.71
CA GLY A 115 21.80 -1.98 2.48
C GLY A 115 21.52 -0.91 3.55
N GLY A 116 22.51 -0.09 3.90
CA GLY A 116 22.36 1.01 4.86
C GLY A 116 21.72 2.28 4.29
N ASP A 117 21.67 2.41 2.97
CA ASP A 117 21.15 3.61 2.32
C ASP A 117 19.62 3.56 2.21
N ALA A 118 18.92 4.45 2.93
CA ALA A 118 17.46 4.48 2.87
C ALA A 118 16.91 4.96 1.54
N GLU A 119 17.61 5.83 0.82
CA GLU A 119 17.13 6.36 -0.45
C GLU A 119 17.02 5.24 -1.49
N LEU A 120 18.01 4.35 -1.52
CA LEU A 120 18.03 3.18 -2.40
C LEU A 120 16.87 2.21 -2.11
N TRP A 121 16.52 2.03 -0.82
CA TRP A 121 15.35 1.25 -0.43
C TRP A 121 14.05 1.90 -0.92
N VAL A 122 13.89 3.20 -0.72
CA VAL A 122 12.69 3.94 -1.15
C VAL A 122 12.52 3.88 -2.68
N GLU A 123 13.60 4.12 -3.44
CA GLU A 123 13.58 4.04 -4.90
C GLU A 123 13.13 2.66 -5.38
N TYR A 124 13.70 1.60 -4.79
CA TYR A 124 13.33 0.23 -5.14
C TYR A 124 11.89 -0.12 -4.76
N LEU A 125 11.43 0.27 -3.57
CA LEU A 125 10.07 0.00 -3.11
C LEU A 125 9.04 0.71 -3.99
N ASN A 126 9.27 1.99 -4.33
CA ASN A 126 8.41 2.74 -5.24
C ASN A 126 8.34 2.07 -6.62
N TRP A 127 9.49 1.69 -7.18
CA TRP A 127 9.54 0.98 -8.46
C TRP A 127 8.81 -0.38 -8.38
N ALA A 128 8.96 -1.13 -7.29
CA ALA A 128 8.30 -2.42 -7.11
C ALA A 128 6.77 -2.29 -6.97
N ILE A 129 6.29 -1.20 -6.36
CA ILE A 129 4.86 -0.84 -6.31
C ILE A 129 4.35 -0.54 -7.72
N GLU A 130 5.06 0.27 -8.51
CA GLU A 130 4.67 0.58 -9.90
C GLU A 130 4.56 -0.67 -10.78
N VAL A 131 5.43 -1.66 -10.55
CA VAL A 131 5.45 -2.92 -11.30
C VAL A 131 4.40 -3.92 -10.77
N LYS A 132 3.79 -3.66 -9.61
CA LYS A 132 2.82 -4.55 -8.93
C LYS A 132 3.39 -5.94 -8.61
N SER A 133 4.67 -6.02 -8.26
CA SER A 133 5.32 -7.28 -7.86
C SER A 133 5.10 -7.59 -6.38
N THR A 134 3.89 -8.02 -6.03
CA THR A 134 3.43 -8.20 -4.63
C THR A 134 4.35 -9.11 -3.79
N LYS A 135 4.62 -10.33 -4.26
CA LYS A 135 5.46 -11.32 -3.53
C LYS A 135 6.88 -10.82 -3.29
N ALA A 136 7.48 -10.16 -4.28
CA ALA A 136 8.82 -9.61 -4.15
C ALA A 136 8.83 -8.44 -3.16
N LEU A 137 7.80 -7.60 -3.21
CA LEU A 137 7.64 -6.41 -2.40
C LEU A 137 7.47 -6.77 -0.91
N GLY A 138 6.63 -7.74 -0.55
CA GLY A 138 6.46 -8.20 0.83
C GLY A 138 7.78 -8.66 1.47
N ARG A 139 8.56 -9.51 0.76
CA ARG A 139 9.90 -9.93 1.22
C ARG A 139 10.87 -8.76 1.38
N CYS A 140 10.77 -7.76 0.51
CA CYS A 140 11.64 -6.61 0.55
C CYS A 140 11.27 -5.65 1.68
N PHE A 141 9.99 -5.46 1.98
CA PHE A 141 9.55 -4.75 3.18
C PHE A 141 10.03 -5.44 4.46
N ALA A 142 9.88 -6.76 4.57
CA ALA A 142 10.37 -7.51 5.73
C ALA A 142 11.87 -7.26 5.97
N ARG A 143 12.68 -7.31 4.89
CA ARG A 143 14.13 -7.04 4.95
C ARG A 143 14.45 -5.58 5.25
N ALA A 144 13.71 -4.63 4.67
CA ALA A 144 13.91 -3.21 4.91
C ALA A 144 13.66 -2.86 6.38
N LEU A 145 12.58 -3.37 6.97
CA LEU A 145 12.22 -3.17 8.37
C LEU A 145 13.21 -3.80 9.35
N GLN A 146 13.79 -4.96 9.00
CA GLN A 146 14.85 -5.57 9.81
C GLN A 146 16.14 -4.73 9.83
N LEU A 147 16.50 -4.11 8.70
CA LEU A 147 17.72 -3.29 8.59
C LEU A 147 17.52 -1.87 9.13
N HIS A 148 16.31 -1.33 9.02
CA HIS A 148 15.99 0.06 9.39
C HIS A 148 14.79 0.14 10.35
N PRO A 149 14.86 -0.45 11.55
CA PRO A 149 13.73 -0.49 12.47
C PRO A 149 13.31 0.89 12.99
N LEU A 150 14.23 1.85 13.07
CA LEU A 150 14.01 3.21 13.60
C LEU A 150 13.55 4.22 12.53
N LYS A 151 13.37 3.81 11.27
CA LYS A 151 12.91 4.71 10.21
C LYS A 151 11.40 4.54 10.02
N GLU A 152 10.66 5.52 10.52
CA GLU A 152 9.19 5.61 10.44
C GLU A 152 8.64 5.42 9.03
N LEU A 153 9.34 5.97 8.02
CA LEU A 153 8.93 5.94 6.62
C LEU A 153 8.68 4.51 6.12
N PHE A 154 9.53 3.54 6.46
CA PHE A 154 9.37 2.17 5.99
C PHE A 154 8.14 1.49 6.61
N TRP A 155 7.83 1.79 7.86
CA TRP A 155 6.62 1.28 8.52
C TRP A 155 5.35 1.86 7.90
N ILE A 156 5.35 3.15 7.58
CA ILE A 156 4.23 3.83 6.91
C ILE A 156 4.03 3.25 5.50
N MET A 157 5.12 3.12 4.72
CA MET A 157 5.05 2.56 3.37
C MET A 157 4.57 1.10 3.37
N ALA A 158 5.08 0.25 4.27
CA ALA A 158 4.67 -1.14 4.37
C ALA A 158 3.19 -1.27 4.75
N SER A 159 2.74 -0.51 5.75
CA SER A 159 1.36 -0.57 6.23
C SER A 159 0.37 -0.02 5.20
N ARG A 160 0.74 1.04 4.46
CA ARG A 160 -0.05 1.57 3.35
C ARG A 160 -0.19 0.54 2.24
N TRP A 161 0.90 -0.11 1.87
CA TRP A 161 0.88 -1.16 0.84
C TRP A 161 -0.02 -2.34 1.22
N GLU A 162 0.06 -2.85 2.46
CA GLU A 162 -0.81 -3.93 2.95
C GLU A 162 -2.30 -3.54 2.91
N PHE A 163 -2.62 -2.27 3.19
CA PHE A 163 -4.00 -1.77 3.17
C PHE A 163 -4.54 -1.51 1.76
N GLU A 164 -3.72 -0.99 0.86
CA GLU A 164 -4.14 -0.62 -0.50
C GLU A 164 -4.14 -1.81 -1.46
N GLU A 165 -3.07 -2.61 -1.48
CA GLU A 165 -2.90 -3.68 -2.47
C GLU A 165 -3.39 -5.04 -1.95
N ASN A 166 -3.02 -5.42 -0.71
CA ASN A 166 -3.43 -6.71 -0.14
C ASN A 166 -4.80 -6.67 0.54
N SER A 167 -5.40 -5.47 0.70
CA SER A 167 -6.65 -5.25 1.46
C SER A 167 -6.66 -5.88 2.87
N ASN A 168 -5.47 -6.15 3.44
CA ASN A 168 -5.35 -6.86 4.70
C ASN A 168 -5.20 -5.86 5.85
N MET A 169 -6.32 -5.60 6.52
CA MET A 169 -6.34 -4.63 7.61
C MET A 169 -5.56 -5.12 8.85
N LEU A 170 -5.60 -6.43 9.11
CA LEU A 170 -4.99 -7.01 10.31
C LEU A 170 -3.46 -6.87 10.27
N ASN A 171 -2.86 -7.15 9.11
CA ASN A 171 -1.42 -6.99 8.92
C ASN A 171 -0.98 -5.53 9.04
N ALA A 172 -1.71 -4.60 8.40
CA ALA A 172 -1.38 -3.19 8.50
C ALA A 172 -1.50 -2.67 9.96
N ARG A 173 -2.49 -3.13 10.74
CA ARG A 173 -2.58 -2.85 12.18
C ARG A 173 -1.39 -3.42 12.94
N ALA A 174 -1.03 -4.68 12.69
CA ALA A 174 0.08 -5.34 13.36
C ALA A 174 1.42 -4.63 13.08
N LEU A 175 1.63 -4.18 11.83
CA LEU A 175 2.81 -3.40 11.44
C LEU A 175 2.85 -2.06 12.19
N PHE A 176 1.76 -1.30 12.23
CA PHE A 176 1.71 -0.03 12.97
C PHE A 176 1.89 -0.21 14.47
N GLN A 177 1.26 -1.23 15.07
CA GLN A 177 1.43 -1.51 16.49
C GLN A 177 2.85 -1.96 16.85
N ARG A 178 3.50 -2.72 15.96
CA ARG A 178 4.93 -3.04 16.10
C ARG A 178 5.80 -1.79 15.94
N ALA A 179 5.48 -0.90 15.00
CA ALA A 179 6.19 0.36 14.82
C ALA A 179 6.09 1.25 16.07
N LEU A 180 4.89 1.40 16.64
CA LEU A 180 4.62 2.19 17.84
C LEU A 180 5.24 1.60 19.12
N ARG A 181 5.45 0.27 19.16
CA ARG A 181 6.24 -0.38 20.22
C ARG A 181 7.71 0.04 20.19
N LEU A 182 8.26 0.29 19.00
CA LEU A 182 9.66 0.70 18.81
C LEU A 182 9.82 2.22 18.91
N MET A 183 8.87 2.98 18.36
CA MET A 183 8.90 4.44 18.21
C MET A 183 7.57 5.03 18.68
N SER A 184 7.36 5.05 19.99
CA SER A 184 6.15 5.60 20.62
C SER A 184 6.07 7.13 20.56
N GLU A 185 7.21 7.81 20.44
CA GLU A 185 7.31 9.27 20.41
C GLU A 185 7.06 9.87 19.01
N SER A 186 6.95 9.02 17.98
CA SER A 186 6.76 9.49 16.61
C SER A 186 5.34 9.97 16.34
N LYS A 187 5.17 11.29 16.17
CA LYS A 187 3.91 11.91 15.78
C LYS A 187 3.39 11.38 14.44
N LYS A 188 4.28 11.20 13.46
CA LYS A 188 3.91 10.77 12.10
C LYS A 188 3.31 9.37 12.10
N LEU A 189 3.85 8.44 12.89
CA LEU A 189 3.31 7.09 13.00
C LEU A 189 1.90 7.08 13.58
N TRP A 190 1.66 7.86 14.65
CA TRP A 190 0.33 7.98 15.25
C TRP A 190 -0.70 8.55 14.27
N LEU A 191 -0.34 9.59 13.52
CA LEU A 191 -1.24 10.21 12.54
C LEU A 191 -1.56 9.28 11.37
N GLU A 192 -0.54 8.61 10.82
CA GLU A 192 -0.76 7.67 9.71
C GLU A 192 -1.55 6.44 10.16
N TYR A 193 -1.30 5.93 11.37
CA TYR A 193 -2.10 4.82 11.92
C TYR A 193 -3.56 5.22 12.10
N PHE A 194 -3.79 6.38 12.72
CA PHE A 194 -5.13 6.94 12.91
C PHE A 194 -5.86 7.21 11.59
N LYS A 195 -5.17 7.81 10.61
CA LYS A 195 -5.69 8.04 9.26
C LYS A 195 -6.10 6.75 8.59
N LEU A 196 -5.28 5.70 8.68
CA LEU A 196 -5.58 4.41 8.10
C LEU A 196 -6.84 3.77 8.73
N GLU A 197 -7.03 3.89 10.04
CA GLU A 197 -8.23 3.37 10.72
C GLU A 197 -9.50 4.15 10.34
N LEU A 198 -9.40 5.47 10.19
CA LEU A 198 -10.50 6.29 9.68
C LEU A 198 -10.88 5.92 8.24
N LEU A 199 -9.89 5.71 7.37
CA LEU A 199 -10.12 5.27 5.99
C LEU A 199 -10.78 3.90 5.94
N TYR A 200 -10.39 2.97 6.83
CA TYR A 200 -11.02 1.66 6.93
C TYR A 200 -12.47 1.76 7.39
N LEU A 201 -12.76 2.54 8.44
CA LEU A 201 -14.13 2.77 8.89
C LEU A 201 -14.99 3.41 7.80
N HIS A 202 -14.45 4.39 7.09
CA HIS A 202 -15.14 5.03 5.97
C HIS A 202 -15.47 4.03 4.86
N LYS A 203 -14.51 3.21 4.43
CA LYS A 203 -14.75 2.12 3.46
C LYS A 203 -15.86 1.18 3.92
N LEU A 204 -15.88 0.84 5.21
CA LEU A 204 -16.89 -0.07 5.76
C LEU A 204 -18.29 0.58 5.83
N LEU A 205 -18.37 1.86 6.21
CA LEU A 205 -19.62 2.62 6.21
C LEU A 205 -20.17 2.80 4.80
N LEU A 206 -19.32 3.09 3.81
CA LEU A 206 -19.72 3.16 2.40
C LEU A 206 -20.25 1.80 1.91
N ARG A 207 -19.52 0.72 2.20
CA ARG A 207 -19.96 -0.64 1.85
C ARG A 207 -21.33 -0.95 2.46
N ARG A 208 -21.52 -0.60 3.73
CA ARG A 208 -22.79 -0.76 4.44
C ARG A 208 -23.90 0.08 3.80
N LYS A 209 -23.64 1.34 3.45
CA LYS A 209 -24.62 2.23 2.81
C LYS A 209 -25.11 1.66 1.47
N VAL A 210 -24.18 1.13 0.67
CA VAL A 210 -24.48 0.48 -0.61
C VAL A 210 -25.27 -0.81 -0.41
N LEU A 211 -24.84 -1.69 0.50
CA LEU A 211 -25.52 -2.98 0.75
C LEU A 211 -26.93 -2.82 1.34
N LEU A 212 -27.15 -1.81 2.20
CA LEU A 212 -28.46 -1.55 2.82
C LEU A 212 -29.36 -0.61 1.99
N GLY A 213 -28.91 -0.14 0.82
CA GLY A 213 -29.75 0.60 -0.13
C GLY A 213 -30.31 1.92 0.41
N MET A 214 -29.60 2.61 1.33
CA MET A 214 -30.06 3.87 1.93
C MET A 214 -30.02 5.07 0.97
N ASP A 215 -29.78 4.85 -0.34
CA ASP A 215 -29.95 5.81 -1.44
C ASP A 215 -31.10 5.41 -2.40
N ALA A 216 -32.12 4.67 -1.93
CA ALA A 216 -33.35 4.43 -2.70
C ALA A 216 -34.44 5.46 -2.34
N GLY A 217 -34.31 6.66 -2.93
CA GLY A 217 -35.32 7.71 -2.94
C GLY A 217 -35.33 8.43 -4.28
N HIS A 218 -36.19 7.94 -5.20
CA HIS A 218 -36.51 8.46 -6.54
C HIS A 218 -35.42 8.42 -7.63
N GLU A 219 -35.49 7.41 -8.51
CA GLU A 219 -35.99 7.61 -9.89
C GLU A 219 -36.30 6.25 -10.54
N GLU A 220 -37.43 6.19 -11.25
CA GLU A 220 -37.93 5.02 -11.94
C GLU A 220 -37.10 4.71 -13.19
N ALA A 221 -36.71 3.44 -13.37
CA ALA A 221 -36.46 2.87 -14.68
C ALA A 221 -37.01 1.43 -14.72
N LYS A 222 -38.06 1.26 -15.51
CA LYS A 222 -38.64 -0.03 -15.88
C LYS A 222 -37.71 -0.83 -16.80
N GLU A 223 -37.75 -2.14 -16.56
CA GLU A 223 -37.70 -3.27 -17.50
C GLU A 223 -36.46 -3.52 -18.38
N GLY A 224 -35.98 -4.76 -18.29
CA GLY A 224 -35.10 -5.40 -19.26
C GLY A 224 -34.34 -6.56 -18.63
N GLY A 225 -34.96 -7.73 -18.55
CA GLY A 225 -34.28 -8.92 -18.02
C GLY A 225 -33.16 -9.41 -18.92
N ASP A 226 -32.16 -10.07 -18.32
CA ASP A 226 -31.65 -11.32 -18.86
C ASP A 226 -30.97 -12.13 -17.75
N LYS A 227 -31.24 -13.43 -17.75
CA LYS A 227 -30.51 -14.42 -16.97
C LYS A 227 -29.18 -14.63 -17.69
N SER A 228 -28.06 -14.39 -17.03
CA SER A 228 -26.82 -15.05 -17.40
C SER A 228 -26.20 -15.64 -16.15
N ASP A 229 -26.05 -16.96 -16.19
CA ASP A 229 -25.26 -17.78 -15.29
C ASP A 229 -23.85 -17.17 -15.19
N ASP A 230 -23.42 -16.82 -13.98
CA ASP A 230 -22.01 -16.56 -13.71
C ASP A 230 -21.57 -17.56 -12.66
N GLU A 231 -20.75 -18.51 -13.13
CA GLU A 231 -20.14 -19.59 -12.39
C GLU A 231 -19.38 -19.01 -11.18
N GLU A 232 -19.81 -19.38 -9.97
CA GLU A 232 -19.04 -19.21 -8.75
C GLU A 232 -17.71 -19.96 -8.91
N LYS A 233 -16.64 -19.23 -9.24
CA LYS A 233 -15.29 -19.71 -8.95
C LYS A 233 -15.05 -19.56 -7.46
N GLU A 234 -15.23 -20.65 -6.75
CA GLU A 234 -14.51 -20.93 -5.51
C GLU A 234 -13.01 -20.73 -5.78
N VAL A 235 -12.48 -19.57 -5.40
CA VAL A 235 -11.04 -19.36 -5.35
C VAL A 235 -10.59 -19.98 -4.03
N ALA A 236 -10.02 -21.17 -4.11
CA ALA A 236 -9.42 -21.84 -2.98
C ALA A 236 -8.38 -20.90 -2.31
N ASP A 237 -8.62 -20.56 -1.04
CA ASP A 237 -7.76 -19.81 -0.11
C ASP A 237 -6.44 -20.56 0.18
N GLN A 238 -5.57 -20.75 -0.82
CA GLN A 238 -4.29 -21.44 -0.63
C GLN A 238 -3.05 -20.58 -0.92
N ASP A 239 -3.21 -19.33 -1.40
CA ASP A 239 -2.07 -18.49 -1.84
C ASP A 239 -1.81 -17.21 -1.01
N ASP A 240 -2.68 -16.85 -0.05
CA ASP A 240 -2.59 -15.56 0.68
C ASP A 240 -1.57 -15.53 1.83
N GLU A 241 -1.14 -16.69 2.33
CA GLU A 241 -0.12 -16.74 3.40
C GLU A 241 1.25 -16.23 2.95
N ASP A 242 1.57 -16.37 1.67
CA ASP A 242 2.90 -16.13 1.09
C ASP A 242 3.15 -14.65 0.77
N ASN A 243 2.09 -13.84 0.77
CA ASN A 243 2.14 -12.42 0.47
C ASN A 243 2.23 -11.54 1.74
N MET A 244 2.19 -12.16 2.92
CA MET A 244 2.30 -11.52 4.22
C MET A 244 3.75 -11.11 4.53
N ILE A 245 3.95 -9.87 4.98
CA ILE A 245 5.22 -9.44 5.58
C ILE A 245 5.41 -10.16 6.95
N ARG A 246 5.98 -11.36 6.93
CA ARG A 246 6.34 -12.09 8.16
C ARG A 246 7.66 -11.54 8.73
N LEU A 247 7.55 -10.72 9.77
CA LEU A 247 8.70 -10.27 10.55
C LEU A 247 8.98 -11.26 11.70
N PRO A 248 10.24 -11.62 11.98
CA PRO A 248 10.58 -12.45 13.14
C PRO A 248 10.04 -11.84 14.44
N SER A 249 9.56 -12.70 15.35
CA SER A 249 9.14 -12.32 16.70
C SER A 249 10.36 -11.86 17.50
N LEU A 250 10.31 -10.64 18.05
CA LEU A 250 11.39 -10.13 18.90
C LEU A 250 11.09 -10.53 20.35
N LYS A 251 12.11 -10.93 21.14
CA LYS A 251 11.94 -11.36 22.54
C LYS A 251 11.39 -10.26 23.48
N GLN A 252 11.28 -9.02 23.00
CA GLN A 252 10.87 -7.83 23.75
C GLN A 252 9.43 -7.38 23.43
N GLU A 253 8.52 -8.32 23.22
CA GLU A 253 7.12 -8.06 22.84
C GLU A 253 6.12 -8.02 24.01
N VAL A 254 6.58 -8.09 25.27
CA VAL A 254 5.73 -8.38 26.45
C VAL A 254 4.95 -7.16 27.00
N GLY A 255 5.15 -5.95 26.47
CA GLY A 255 4.71 -4.72 27.16
C GLY A 255 3.31 -4.18 26.86
N LEU A 256 2.69 -4.54 25.73
CA LEU A 256 1.38 -4.01 25.33
C LEU A 256 0.46 -5.15 24.93
N LYS A 257 -0.62 -5.33 25.69
CA LYS A 257 -1.68 -6.29 25.36
C LYS A 257 -2.30 -5.88 24.01
N PRO A 258 -2.60 -6.85 23.11
CA PRO A 258 -3.38 -6.57 21.91
C PRO A 258 -4.66 -5.82 22.30
N LEU A 259 -5.08 -4.86 21.48
CA LEU A 259 -6.32 -4.15 21.72
C LEU A 259 -7.48 -5.19 21.77
N PRO A 260 -8.46 -5.06 22.69
CA PRO A 260 -9.46 -6.11 22.95
C PRO A 260 -10.34 -6.50 21.74
N LEU A 261 -10.26 -5.77 20.62
CA LEU A 261 -11.00 -6.03 19.38
C LEU A 261 -10.18 -6.78 18.31
N GLN A 262 -9.07 -7.43 18.70
CA GLN A 262 -8.16 -8.12 17.77
C GLN A 262 -8.28 -9.65 17.78
N SER A 263 -9.24 -10.24 18.50
CA SER A 263 -9.43 -11.70 18.50
C SER A 263 -9.87 -12.19 17.11
N GLU A 264 -9.17 -13.22 16.64
CA GLU A 264 -9.01 -13.73 15.27
C GLU A 264 -10.28 -14.28 14.57
N SER A 265 -11.49 -13.84 14.94
CA SER A 265 -12.73 -14.42 14.42
C SER A 265 -13.88 -13.45 14.17
N ALA A 266 -13.71 -12.14 14.33
CA ALA A 266 -14.81 -11.19 14.21
C ALA A 266 -14.59 -10.21 13.05
N PHE A 267 -15.14 -10.56 11.88
CA PHE A 267 -15.91 -9.69 10.97
C PHE A 267 -15.88 -10.26 9.54
N THR A 268 -16.52 -11.41 9.33
CA THR A 268 -16.72 -11.96 7.98
C THR A 268 -17.83 -11.17 7.27
N VAL A 269 -17.71 -11.08 5.94
CA VAL A 269 -18.60 -10.33 5.03
C VAL A 269 -20.09 -10.64 5.24
N SER A 270 -20.42 -11.82 5.74
CA SER A 270 -21.81 -12.24 6.00
C SER A 270 -22.54 -11.42 7.06
N GLU A 271 -21.87 -10.83 8.06
CA GLU A 271 -22.54 -10.09 9.14
C GLU A 271 -22.92 -8.65 8.77
N THR A 272 -22.41 -8.13 7.64
CA THR A 272 -22.78 -6.78 7.15
C THR A 272 -24.04 -6.74 6.28
N SER A 273 -24.55 -7.91 5.88
CA SER A 273 -25.68 -8.02 4.94
C SER A 273 -27.04 -8.18 5.64
N SER A 274 -27.07 -8.47 6.94
CA SER A 274 -28.32 -8.65 7.67
C SER A 274 -28.90 -7.31 8.15
N ARG A 275 -30.21 -7.11 7.90
CA ARG A 275 -31.04 -6.00 8.40
C ARG A 275 -31.23 -6.01 9.93
N GLU A 276 -30.59 -6.94 10.63
CA GLU A 276 -30.74 -7.14 12.06
C GLU A 276 -30.06 -6.02 12.86
N LYS A 277 -30.60 -5.76 14.05
CA LYS A 277 -30.06 -4.73 14.95
C LYS A 277 -28.62 -5.10 15.29
N LEU A 278 -27.70 -4.19 14.97
CA LEU A 278 -26.27 -4.32 15.29
C LEU A 278 -26.09 -4.70 16.76
N THR A 279 -25.15 -5.60 17.02
CA THR A 279 -24.74 -5.85 18.41
C THR A 279 -24.13 -4.57 19.02
N PRO A 280 -24.20 -4.36 20.34
CA PRO A 280 -23.60 -3.19 21.00
C PRO A 280 -22.10 -3.01 20.69
N SER A 281 -21.40 -4.12 20.46
CA SER A 281 -19.98 -4.12 20.06
C SER A 281 -19.79 -3.61 18.63
N GLN A 282 -20.68 -4.00 17.70
CA GLN A 282 -20.66 -3.51 16.32
C GLN A 282 -21.07 -2.04 16.24
N SER A 283 -22.06 -1.60 17.02
CA SER A 283 -22.43 -0.17 17.06
C SER A 283 -21.26 0.67 17.61
N ALA A 284 -20.63 0.24 18.70
CA ALA A 284 -19.45 0.93 19.25
C ALA A 284 -18.27 0.97 18.26
N PHE A 285 -18.11 -0.06 17.43
CA PHE A 285 -17.11 -0.09 16.37
C PHE A 285 -17.42 0.97 15.29
N PHE A 286 -18.66 1.01 14.79
CA PHE A 286 -19.11 2.01 13.81
C PHE A 286 -19.09 3.43 14.37
N ASP A 287 -19.27 3.59 15.68
CA ASP A 287 -19.10 4.87 16.38
C ASP A 287 -17.64 5.34 16.45
N GLY A 288 -16.67 4.57 15.94
CA GLY A 288 -15.27 4.96 15.88
C GLY A 288 -14.51 4.73 17.19
N ALA A 289 -14.85 3.69 17.97
CA ALA A 289 -14.16 3.37 19.21
C ALA A 289 -12.64 3.12 19.04
N ILE A 290 -12.22 2.54 17.91
CA ILE A 290 -10.81 2.25 17.64
C ILE A 290 -10.00 3.53 17.42
N PRO A 291 -10.35 4.44 16.48
CA PRO A 291 -9.69 5.75 16.36
C PRO A 291 -9.63 6.54 17.68
N ARG A 292 -10.71 6.51 18.48
CA ARG A 292 -10.72 7.16 19.81
C ARG A 292 -9.70 6.52 20.76
N ALA A 293 -9.61 5.20 20.80
CA ALA A 293 -8.62 4.51 21.62
C ALA A 293 -7.18 4.85 21.19
N ILE A 294 -6.95 4.98 19.88
CA ILE A 294 -5.65 5.40 19.33
C ILE A 294 -5.32 6.81 19.78
N TYR A 295 -6.27 7.76 19.66
CA TYR A 295 -6.09 9.13 20.13
C TYR A 295 -5.76 9.21 21.62
N ARG A 296 -6.50 8.47 22.48
CA ARG A 296 -6.20 8.39 23.92
C ARG A 296 -4.80 7.87 24.21
N ASN A 297 -4.35 6.86 23.48
CA ASN A 297 -3.01 6.32 23.62
C ASN A 297 -1.95 7.28 23.09
N ALA A 298 -2.23 8.00 22.01
CA ALA A 298 -1.33 9.01 21.44
C ALA A 298 -1.11 10.18 22.40
N ILE A 299 -2.15 10.67 23.08
CA ILE A 299 -2.01 11.75 24.09
C ILE A 299 -1.22 11.28 25.31
N LYS A 300 -1.39 10.01 25.73
CA LYS A 300 -0.59 9.45 26.81
C LYS A 300 0.89 9.37 26.44
N ALA A 301 1.20 9.05 25.19
CA ALA A 301 2.57 9.00 24.69
C ALA A 301 3.17 10.41 24.47
N ILE A 302 2.37 11.36 23.96
CA ILE A 302 2.80 12.73 23.62
C ILE A 302 1.81 13.74 24.23
N PRO A 303 2.00 14.13 25.51
CA PRO A 303 1.01 14.95 26.22
C PRO A 303 1.02 16.43 25.80
N ASN A 304 2.19 17.00 25.52
CA ASN A 304 2.44 18.45 25.57
C ASN A 304 2.43 19.16 24.20
N ASP A 305 1.88 18.54 23.16
CA ASP A 305 1.85 19.15 21.82
C ASP A 305 0.42 19.50 21.38
N LEU A 306 0.16 20.79 21.18
CA LEU A 306 -1.13 21.30 20.68
C LEU A 306 -1.27 21.05 19.17
N ASP A 307 -0.22 21.30 18.38
CA ASP A 307 -0.25 21.15 16.93
C ASP A 307 -0.56 19.71 16.53
N PHE A 308 0.00 18.76 17.28
CA PHE A 308 -0.30 17.33 17.10
C PHE A 308 -1.78 17.01 17.31
N ARG A 309 -2.44 17.62 18.31
CA ARG A 309 -3.88 17.42 18.55
C ARG A 309 -4.74 18.10 17.48
N LEU A 310 -4.30 19.24 16.95
CA LEU A 310 -4.96 19.90 15.82
C LEU A 310 -4.90 19.05 14.55
N GLN A 311 -3.76 18.38 14.31
CA GLN A 311 -3.65 17.46 13.18
C GLN A 311 -4.65 16.29 13.26
N PHE A 312 -4.97 15.77 14.46
CA PHE A 312 -6.06 14.80 14.62
C PHE A 312 -7.42 15.40 14.32
N LEU A 313 -7.66 16.65 14.73
CA LEU A 313 -8.90 17.36 14.45
C LEU A 313 -9.10 17.59 12.94
N GLU A 314 -8.06 18.03 12.23
CA GLU A 314 -8.05 18.18 10.77
C GLU A 314 -8.35 16.84 10.06
N LEU A 315 -7.82 15.73 10.58
CA LEU A 315 -8.12 14.40 10.05
C LEU A 315 -9.56 14.00 10.31
N TYR A 316 -10.10 14.30 11.48
CA TYR A 316 -11.52 14.04 11.79
C TYR A 316 -12.47 14.90 10.94
N GLN A 317 -12.16 16.17 10.70
CA GLN A 317 -12.99 17.07 9.90
C GLN A 317 -13.20 16.60 8.46
N LYS A 318 -12.30 15.74 7.94
CA LYS A 318 -12.45 15.13 6.60
C LYS A 318 -13.54 14.06 6.51
N PHE A 319 -14.12 13.63 7.63
CA PHE A 319 -15.08 12.53 7.68
C PHE A 319 -16.35 12.89 8.46
N ASP A 320 -17.51 12.69 7.84
CA ASP A 320 -18.82 13.13 8.37
C ASP A 320 -19.27 12.39 9.65
N PHE A 321 -18.85 11.14 9.81
CA PHE A 321 -19.31 10.24 10.89
C PHE A 321 -18.57 10.42 12.22
N THR A 322 -17.68 11.41 12.33
CA THR A 322 -16.70 11.48 13.42
C THR A 322 -17.00 12.52 14.50
N SER A 323 -18.23 13.04 14.56
CA SER A 323 -18.64 14.08 15.52
C SER A 323 -18.29 13.74 16.98
N VAL A 324 -18.55 12.51 17.41
CA VAL A 324 -18.24 12.04 18.77
C VAL A 324 -16.72 12.04 19.04
N GLY A 325 -15.90 11.74 18.03
CA GLY A 325 -14.45 11.78 18.14
C GLY A 325 -13.93 13.22 18.21
N GLN A 326 -14.53 14.14 17.45
CA GLN A 326 -14.18 15.56 17.48
C GLN A 326 -14.45 16.17 18.86
N ASP A 327 -15.60 15.88 19.47
CA ASP A 327 -15.95 16.35 20.81
C ASP A 327 -14.94 15.88 21.88
N GLU A 328 -14.43 14.65 21.77
CA GLU A 328 -13.39 14.14 22.67
C GLU A 328 -12.06 14.87 22.49
N VAL A 329 -11.69 15.23 21.25
CA VAL A 329 -10.49 16.02 20.96
C VAL A 329 -10.63 17.43 21.57
N TYR A 330 -11.76 18.11 21.36
CA TYR A 330 -12.03 19.42 21.93
C TYR A 330 -12.00 19.40 23.46
N ALA A 331 -12.68 18.44 24.10
CA ALA A 331 -12.67 18.29 25.56
C ALA A 331 -11.26 18.01 26.11
N SER A 332 -10.42 17.30 25.35
CA SER A 332 -9.02 17.05 25.73
C SER A 332 -8.16 18.32 25.62
N ILE A 333 -8.42 19.16 24.61
CA ILE A 333 -7.73 20.45 24.44
C ILE A 333 -8.12 21.40 25.57
N GLU A 334 -9.41 21.52 25.90
CA GLU A 334 -9.92 22.33 27.02
C GLU A 334 -9.27 21.97 28.37
N ARG A 335 -9.10 20.66 28.65
CA ARG A 335 -8.54 20.21 29.93
C ARG A 335 -7.03 20.42 30.08
N ASN A 336 -6.29 20.33 28.96
CA ASN A 336 -4.83 20.27 29.01
C ASN A 336 -4.15 21.58 28.57
N PHE A 337 -4.87 22.50 27.89
CA PHE A 337 -4.31 23.75 27.40
C PHE A 337 -5.24 24.94 27.67
N GLU A 338 -4.85 25.80 28.61
CA GLU A 338 -5.55 27.07 28.92
C GLU A 338 -5.14 28.25 28.02
N ALA A 339 -4.32 28.00 26.98
CA ALA A 339 -3.71 29.02 26.13
C ALA A 339 -4.71 29.76 25.20
N ALA A 340 -4.36 30.96 24.74
CA ALA A 340 -5.20 31.72 23.80
C ALA A 340 -5.44 30.99 22.46
N ALA A 341 -4.50 30.15 22.03
CA ALA A 341 -4.62 29.34 20.81
C ALA A 341 -5.68 28.23 20.91
N SER A 342 -5.86 27.61 22.09
CA SER A 342 -6.93 26.63 22.29
C SER A 342 -8.31 27.30 22.25
N LYS A 343 -8.43 28.55 22.74
CA LYS A 343 -9.68 29.33 22.65
C LYS A 343 -10.07 29.66 21.20
N GLY A 344 -9.11 29.90 20.31
CA GLY A 344 -9.38 30.12 18.88
C GLY A 344 -9.91 28.88 18.15
N VAL A 345 -9.38 27.70 18.49
CA VAL A 345 -9.83 26.42 17.96
C VAL A 345 -11.22 26.03 18.50
N LEU A 346 -11.48 26.37 19.76
CA LEU A 346 -12.81 26.20 20.37
C LEU A 346 -13.85 27.17 19.78
N ALA A 347 -13.45 28.33 19.28
CA ALA A 347 -14.35 29.22 18.55
C ALA A 347 -14.76 28.63 17.18
N GLN A 348 -13.84 27.95 16.47
CA GLN A 348 -14.16 27.26 15.21
C GLN A 348 -15.19 26.13 15.37
N ARG A 349 -15.28 25.52 16.56
CA ARG A 349 -16.35 24.56 16.91
C ARG A 349 -17.75 25.19 16.84
N VAL A 350 -17.86 26.47 17.20
CA VAL A 350 -19.12 27.22 17.20
C VAL A 350 -19.57 27.51 15.77
N ASP A 351 -18.62 27.84 14.88
CA ASP A 351 -18.92 28.10 13.46
C ASP A 351 -19.36 26.84 12.70
N CYS A 352 -18.73 25.68 12.95
CA CYS A 352 -19.17 24.41 12.34
C CYS A 352 -20.54 23.92 12.87
N SER A 353 -20.94 24.37 14.07
CA SER A 353 -22.27 24.06 14.65
C SER A 353 -23.36 25.00 14.11
N ASN A 354 -22.96 26.19 13.64
CA ASN A 354 -23.85 27.21 13.06
C ASN A 354 -24.01 27.10 11.53
N ASP A 355 -23.36 26.12 10.87
CA ASP A 355 -23.59 25.86 9.46
C ASP A 355 -24.93 25.11 9.30
N VAL A 356 -25.99 25.91 9.14
CA VAL A 356 -27.41 25.52 9.01
C VAL A 356 -27.63 24.76 7.71
N THR A 357 -27.18 23.50 7.62
CA THR A 357 -27.60 22.56 6.56
C THR A 357 -27.65 21.09 7.00
N ARG A 358 -27.60 20.77 8.30
CA ARG A 358 -27.92 19.41 8.78
C ARG A 358 -29.41 19.32 9.14
N PRO A 359 -30.22 18.47 8.46
CA PRO A 359 -31.63 18.33 8.79
C PRO A 359 -31.77 17.79 10.21
N ALA A 360 -32.56 18.51 11.01
CA ALA A 360 -32.86 18.19 12.39
C ALA A 360 -33.32 16.74 12.52
N SER A 361 -32.63 15.99 13.38
CA SER A 361 -33.07 14.67 13.83
C SER A 361 -34.38 14.86 14.60
N VAL A 362 -35.50 14.59 13.94
CA VAL A 362 -36.82 14.57 14.54
C VAL A 362 -36.83 13.44 15.56
N LYS A 363 -36.81 13.81 16.85
CA LYS A 363 -37.30 12.94 17.92
C LYS A 363 -38.78 12.67 17.66
N LYS A 364 -39.14 11.40 17.49
CA LYS A 364 -40.41 10.82 17.97
C LYS A 364 -40.24 9.33 18.16
#